data_AF-A0A2A2RP85-F1
#
_entry.id   AF-A0A2A2RP85-F1
#
_cell.length_a   1.000
_cell.length_b   1.000
_cell.length_c   1.000
_cell.angle_alpha   90.00
_cell.angle_beta   90.00
_cell.angle_gamma   90.00
#
_symmetry.space_group_name_H-M   'P 1'
#
loop_
_entity.id
_entity.type
_entity.pdbx_description
1 polymer ?
#
loop_
_entity_poly.entity_id
_entity_poly.type
_entity_poly.pdbx_seq_one_letter_code
_entity_poly.pdbx_strand_id
1 'polypeptide(L)'
;MESPERTANPQTEKLILWTCFLLFCTVLGLVYSTYQDEEERLASMRLNEKAKEDTFNAIERQREQTARYIDRFTRDPEFVRDQARERLGVAEPGEVVIRLDGGAALAQPAPAPQPKPASQR
;
A
#
# COMPACT_ATOMS: atom_id res chain seq x y z
N MET A 1 68.47 35.32 7.52
CA MET A 1 67.54 34.59 6.63
C MET A 1 66.23 35.36 6.67
N GLU A 2 66.09 36.30 5.75
CA GLU A 2 64.90 37.13 5.63
C GLU A 2 63.79 36.27 5.02
N SER A 3 62.70 36.09 5.77
CA SER A 3 61.49 35.47 5.25
C SER A 3 60.90 36.42 4.20
N PRO A 4 60.61 35.97 2.97
CA PRO A 4 59.98 36.85 2.00
C PRO A 4 58.57 37.18 2.50
N GLU A 5 58.35 38.45 2.81
CA GLU A 5 57.02 39.00 3.04
C GLU A 5 56.21 38.80 1.75
N ARG A 6 55.40 37.74 1.74
CA ARG A 6 54.47 37.45 0.67
C ARG A 6 53.44 38.56 0.68
N THR A 7 53.57 39.52 -0.24
CA THR A 7 52.56 40.54 -0.50
C THR A 7 51.26 39.81 -0.88
N ALA A 8 50.38 39.63 0.10
CA ALA A 8 49.07 39.02 -0.12
C ALA A 8 48.27 39.98 -1.00
N ASN A 9 48.07 39.62 -2.28
CA ASN A 9 47.25 40.42 -3.17
C ASN A 9 45.80 40.40 -2.62
N PRO A 10 45.20 41.55 -2.28
CA PRO A 10 43.88 41.61 -1.66
C PRO A 10 42.77 41.02 -2.54
N GLN A 11 42.99 40.91 -3.86
CA GLN A 11 42.08 40.20 -4.76
C GLN A 11 42.12 38.68 -4.53
N THR A 12 43.30 38.10 -4.31
CA THR A 12 43.45 36.66 -4.07
C THR A 12 42.85 36.24 -2.72
N GLU A 13 42.99 37.09 -1.69
CA GLU A 13 42.39 36.84 -0.38
C GLU A 13 40.85 36.84 -0.45
N LYS A 14 40.26 37.80 -1.17
CA LYS A 14 38.82 37.82 -1.43
C LYS A 14 38.34 36.57 -2.16
N LEU A 15 39.07 36.12 -3.19
CA LEU A 15 38.73 34.90 -3.94
C LEU A 15 38.79 33.65 -3.05
N ILE A 16 39.78 33.56 -2.16
CA ILE A 16 39.89 32.46 -1.19
C ILE A 16 38.71 32.49 -0.20
N LEU A 17 38.34 33.66 0.33
CA LEU A 17 37.20 33.79 1.24
C LEU A 17 35.88 33.40 0.57
N TRP A 18 35.64 33.85 -0.66
CA TRP A 18 34.45 33.48 -1.42
C TRP A 18 34.40 31.98 -1.74
N THR A 19 35.53 31.37 -2.10
CA THR A 19 35.58 29.92 -2.34
C THR A 19 35.37 29.12 -1.07
N CYS A 20 35.97 29.51 0.06
CA CYS A 20 35.70 28.90 1.36
C CYS A 20 34.22 29.05 1.77
N PHE A 21 33.62 30.22 1.55
CA PHE A 21 32.21 30.46 1.84
C PHE A 21 31.28 29.58 1.00
N LEU A 22 31.54 29.49 -0.30
CA LEU A 22 30.76 28.62 -1.20
C LEU A 22 30.95 27.15 -0.83
N LEU A 23 32.18 26.71 -0.55
CA LEU A 23 32.44 25.36 -0.07
C LEU A 23 31.66 25.06 1.22
N PHE A 24 31.68 25.98 2.18
CA PHE A 24 30.93 25.85 3.43
C PHE A 24 29.42 25.74 3.17
N CYS A 25 28.85 26.57 2.29
CA CYS A 25 27.45 26.49 1.90
C CYS A 25 27.11 25.14 1.24
N THR A 26 27.99 24.60 0.39
CA THR A 26 27.77 23.29 -0.23
C THR A 26 27.78 22.16 0.81
N VAL A 27 28.71 22.19 1.76
CA VAL A 27 28.77 21.19 2.83
C VAL A 27 27.53 21.28 3.72
N LEU A 28 27.11 22.50 4.10
CA LEU A 28 25.87 22.69 4.85
C LEU A 28 24.64 22.17 4.10
N GLY A 29 24.54 22.44 2.80
CA GLY A 29 23.45 21.94 1.97
C GLY A 29 23.41 20.41 1.91
N LEU A 30 24.58 19.77 1.75
CA LEU A 30 24.69 18.30 1.75
C LEU A 30 24.27 17.72 3.10
N VAL A 31 24.75 18.29 4.21
CA VAL A 31 24.39 17.84 5.56
C VAL A 31 22.88 17.98 5.78
N TYR A 32 22.30 19.13 5.44
CA TYR A 32 20.86 19.34 5.54
C TYR A 32 20.07 18.35 4.71
N SER A 33 20.51 18.09 3.46
CA SER A 33 19.89 17.10 2.58
C SER A 33 19.93 15.69 3.18
N THR A 34 21.03 15.28 3.81
CA THR A 34 21.12 13.96 4.46
C THR A 34 20.21 13.84 5.67
N TYR A 35 20.06 14.91 6.46
CA TYR A 35 19.13 14.91 7.59
C TYR A 35 17.67 14.79 7.14
N GLN A 36 17.29 15.48 6.06
CA GLN A 36 15.94 15.38 5.50
C GLN A 36 15.65 13.97 4.98
N ASP A 37 16.59 13.34 4.28
CA ASP A 37 16.45 11.96 3.79
C ASP A 37 16.24 10.96 4.94
N GLU A 38 16.93 11.15 6.07
CA GLU A 38 16.73 10.33 7.27
C GLU A 38 15.34 10.53 7.90
N GLU A 39 14.83 11.75 7.95
CA GLU A 39 13.48 12.03 8.44
C GLU A 39 12.40 11.40 7.55
N GLU A 40 12.53 11.52 6.23
CA GLU A 40 11.63 10.88 5.26
C GLU A 40 11.68 9.36 5.36
N ARG A 41 12.89 8.80 5.54
CA ARG A 41 13.08 7.37 5.76
C ARG A 41 12.40 6.89 7.03
N LEU A 42 12.51 7.62 8.14
CA LEU A 42 11.82 7.28 9.38
C LEU A 42 10.29 7.40 9.24
N ALA A 43 9.81 8.43 8.54
CA ALA A 43 8.38 8.61 8.27
C ALA A 43 7.83 7.44 7.43
N SER A 44 8.53 7.05 6.38
CA SER A 44 8.13 5.91 5.53
C SER A 44 8.16 4.59 6.29
N MET A 45 9.12 4.37 7.19
CA MET A 45 9.13 3.18 8.05
C MET A 45 7.91 3.11 8.97
N ARG A 46 7.53 4.23 9.60
CA ARG A 46 6.33 4.30 10.46
C ARG A 46 5.04 4.05 9.67
N LEU A 47 4.94 4.59 8.46
CA LEU A 47 3.79 4.32 7.57
C LEU A 47 3.72 2.84 7.18
N ASN A 48 4.86 2.23 6.87
CA ASN A 48 4.94 0.80 6.55
C ASN A 48 4.59 -0.08 7.74
N GLU A 49 5.04 0.28 8.94
CA GLU A 49 4.69 -0.43 10.18
C GLU A 49 3.18 -0.39 10.42
N LYS A 50 2.57 0.80 10.34
CA LYS A 50 1.13 0.96 10.48
C LYS A 50 0.35 0.19 9.41
N ALA A 51 0.78 0.22 8.16
CA ALA A 51 0.14 -0.54 7.08
C ALA A 51 0.22 -2.05 7.34
N LYS A 52 1.35 -2.55 7.87
CA LYS A 52 1.48 -3.96 8.27
C LYS A 52 0.58 -4.32 9.45
N GLU A 53 0.46 -3.44 10.42
CA GLU A 53 -0.45 -3.63 11.55
C GLU A 53 -1.92 -3.66 11.10
N ASP A 54 -2.32 -2.75 10.22
CA ASP A 54 -3.69 -2.70 9.68
C ASP A 54 -4.01 -3.97 8.87
N THR A 55 -3.07 -4.43 8.03
CA THR A 55 -3.24 -5.69 7.29
C THR A 55 -3.28 -6.92 8.21
N PHE A 56 -2.44 -6.95 9.25
CA PHE A 56 -2.47 -8.01 10.26
C PHE A 56 -3.82 -8.05 10.99
N ASN A 57 -4.31 -6.89 11.44
CA ASN A 57 -5.61 -6.77 12.11
C ASN A 57 -6.77 -7.19 11.20
N ALA A 58 -6.71 -6.88 9.90
CA ALA A 58 -7.71 -7.32 8.94
C ALA A 58 -7.72 -8.86 8.79
N ILE A 59 -6.54 -9.47 8.68
CA ILE A 59 -6.38 -10.93 8.60
C ILE A 59 -6.89 -11.60 9.88
N GLU A 60 -6.59 -11.02 11.05
CA GLU A 60 -7.03 -11.59 12.33
C GLU A 60 -8.56 -11.58 12.46
N ARG A 61 -9.21 -10.47 12.08
CA ARG A 61 -10.69 -10.41 12.02
C ARG A 61 -11.27 -11.44 11.05
N GLN A 62 -10.65 -11.63 9.88
CA GLN A 62 -11.07 -12.64 8.91
C GLN A 62 -10.90 -14.05 9.47
N ARG A 63 -9.80 -14.32 10.19
CA ARG A 63 -9.56 -15.59 10.88
C ARG A 63 -10.64 -15.86 11.91
N GLU A 64 -10.98 -14.89 12.75
CA GLU A 64 -12.06 -15.05 13.74
C GLU A 64 -13.42 -15.33 13.10
N GLN A 65 -13.76 -14.61 12.02
CA GLN A 65 -15.01 -14.83 11.29
C GLN A 65 -15.06 -16.23 10.69
N THR A 66 -13.96 -16.66 10.09
CA THR A 66 -13.83 -17.99 9.48
C THR A 66 -13.88 -19.08 10.55
N ALA A 67 -13.24 -18.88 11.70
CA ALA A 67 -13.28 -19.80 12.82
C ALA A 67 -14.71 -19.98 13.35
N ARG A 68 -15.45 -18.88 13.53
CA ARG A 68 -16.88 -18.92 13.91
C ARG A 68 -17.73 -19.62 12.86
N TYR A 69 -17.43 -19.41 11.58
CA TYR A 69 -18.12 -20.07 10.47
C TYR A 69 -17.87 -21.59 10.49
N ILE A 70 -16.62 -22.03 10.67
CA ILE A 70 -16.26 -23.46 10.78
C ILE A 70 -16.87 -24.10 12.03
N ASP A 71 -16.89 -23.40 13.16
CA ASP A 71 -17.50 -23.91 14.39
C ASP A 71 -19.00 -24.19 14.19
N ARG A 72 -19.71 -23.36 13.40
CA ARG A 72 -21.11 -23.64 13.00
C ARG A 72 -21.24 -24.90 12.15
N PHE A 73 -20.34 -25.16 11.20
CA PHE A 73 -20.36 -26.42 10.44
C PHE A 73 -20.24 -27.66 11.33
N THR A 74 -19.56 -27.53 12.47
CA THR A 74 -19.36 -28.66 13.38
C THR A 74 -20.53 -28.85 14.34
N ARG A 75 -21.18 -27.75 14.75
CA ARG A 75 -22.20 -27.76 15.80
C ARG A 75 -23.65 -27.74 15.29
N ASP A 76 -23.89 -27.29 14.06
CA ASP A 76 -25.23 -27.12 13.51
C ASP A 76 -25.43 -27.98 12.23
N PRO A 77 -26.14 -29.11 12.33
CA PRO A 77 -26.37 -30.00 11.20
C PRO A 77 -27.34 -29.45 10.16
N GLU A 78 -28.28 -28.57 10.54
CA GLU A 78 -29.21 -27.93 9.58
C GLU A 78 -28.44 -26.96 8.69
N PHE A 79 -27.52 -26.20 9.28
CA PHE A 79 -26.63 -25.31 8.53
C PHE A 79 -25.79 -26.05 7.48
N VAL A 80 -25.33 -27.27 7.77
CA VAL A 80 -24.61 -28.11 6.80
C VAL A 80 -25.52 -28.52 5.63
N ARG A 81 -26.78 -28.89 5.92
CA ARG A 81 -27.76 -29.26 4.88
C ARG A 81 -28.08 -28.09 3.96
N ASP A 82 -28.32 -26.92 4.53
CA ASP A 82 -28.59 -25.70 3.76
C ASP A 82 -27.40 -25.35 2.87
N GLN A 83 -26.17 -25.39 3.42
CA GLN A 83 -24.97 -25.12 2.64
C GLN A 83 -24.71 -26.19 1.55
N ALA A 84 -25.03 -27.46 1.80
CA ALA A 84 -24.93 -28.52 0.80
C ALA A 84 -25.98 -28.36 -0.30
N ARG A 85 -27.21 -27.95 0.05
CA ARG A 85 -28.29 -27.69 -0.91
C ARG A 85 -27.96 -26.47 -1.78
N GLU A 86 -27.51 -25.36 -1.19
CA GLU A 86 -27.17 -24.13 -1.92
C GLU A 86 -25.93 -24.28 -2.80
N ARG A 87 -24.84 -24.88 -2.29
CA ARG A 87 -23.56 -24.92 -3.01
C ARG A 87 -23.37 -26.14 -3.89
N LEU A 88 -23.85 -27.29 -3.44
CA LEU A 88 -23.67 -28.56 -4.14
C LEU A 88 -24.94 -29.00 -4.88
N GLY A 89 -26.07 -28.32 -4.67
CA GLY A 89 -27.34 -28.68 -5.32
C GLY A 89 -27.87 -30.04 -4.87
N VAL A 90 -27.48 -30.49 -3.67
CA VAL A 90 -27.86 -31.79 -3.11
C VAL A 90 -29.27 -31.67 -2.53
N ALA A 91 -30.15 -32.61 -2.86
CA ALA A 91 -31.51 -32.69 -2.35
C ALA A 91 -31.72 -34.01 -1.61
N GLU A 92 -32.69 -34.05 -0.69
CA GLU A 92 -32.98 -35.28 0.04
C GLU A 92 -33.61 -36.33 -0.90
N PRO A 93 -33.43 -37.64 -0.63
CA PRO A 93 -34.00 -38.69 -1.46
C PRO A 93 -35.52 -38.57 -1.56
N GLY A 94 -36.04 -38.29 -2.76
CA GLY A 94 -37.47 -38.08 -3.02
C GLY A 94 -37.87 -36.64 -3.35
N GLU A 95 -36.97 -35.67 -3.21
CA GLU A 95 -37.20 -34.28 -3.62
C GLU A 95 -36.92 -34.05 -5.12
N VAL A 96 -37.73 -33.23 -5.78
CA VAL A 96 -37.56 -32.84 -7.19
C VAL A 96 -36.82 -31.51 -7.27
N VAL A 97 -35.61 -31.50 -7.86
CA VAL A 97 -34.81 -30.28 -8.05
C VAL A 97 -35.16 -29.64 -9.39
N ILE A 98 -35.73 -28.43 -9.35
CA ILE A 98 -36.06 -27.65 -10.54
C ILE A 98 -34.99 -26.57 -10.71
N ARG A 99 -34.17 -26.67 -11.76
CA ARG A 99 -33.21 -25.63 -12.15
C ARG A 99 -33.84 -24.71 -13.20
N LEU A 100 -33.86 -23.41 -12.93
CA LEU A 100 -34.40 -22.41 -13.85
C LEU A 100 -33.24 -21.80 -14.66
N ASP A 101 -32.98 -22.33 -15.85
CA ASP A 101 -31.87 -21.89 -16.72
C ASP A 101 -32.05 -20.46 -17.31
N GLY A 102 -33.17 -19.79 -17.02
CA GLY A 102 -33.51 -18.45 -17.54
C GLY A 102 -33.43 -17.29 -16.55
N GLY A 103 -33.15 -17.54 -15.26
CA GLY A 103 -33.18 -16.49 -14.22
C GLY A 103 -31.95 -15.57 -14.18
N ALA A 104 -30.83 -15.98 -14.77
CA ALA A 104 -29.57 -15.22 -14.73
C ALA A 104 -29.63 -13.87 -15.48
N ALA A 105 -30.56 -13.72 -16.44
CA ALA A 105 -30.73 -12.49 -17.20
C ALA A 105 -31.51 -11.40 -16.44
N LEU A 106 -32.27 -11.75 -15.39
CA LEU A 106 -33.12 -10.81 -14.65
C LEU A 106 -32.47 -10.24 -13.39
N ALA A 107 -31.34 -10.82 -12.94
CA ALA A 107 -30.64 -10.41 -11.72
C ALA A 107 -29.35 -9.58 -11.97
N GLN A 108 -28.98 -9.32 -13.23
CA GLN A 108 -27.85 -8.43 -13.54
C GLN A 108 -28.34 -6.98 -13.59
N PRO A 109 -27.88 -6.07 -12.69
CA PRO A 109 -28.02 -4.64 -12.94
C PRO A 109 -27.30 -4.34 -14.26
N ALA A 110 -27.96 -3.60 -15.15
CA ALA A 110 -27.42 -3.24 -16.46
C ALA A 110 -25.98 -2.71 -16.31
N PRO A 111 -25.01 -3.17 -17.12
CA PRO A 111 -23.65 -2.67 -17.05
C PRO A 111 -23.66 -1.16 -17.30
N ALA A 112 -23.05 -0.41 -16.38
CA ALA A 112 -22.87 1.03 -16.53
C ALA A 112 -22.19 1.33 -17.88
N PRO A 113 -22.61 2.37 -18.62
CA PRO A 113 -22.03 2.70 -19.91
C PRO A 113 -20.53 2.98 -19.74
N GLN A 114 -19.70 2.12 -20.34
CA GLN A 114 -18.25 2.32 -20.36
C GLN A 114 -17.91 3.56 -21.19
N PRO A 115 -17.04 4.47 -20.70
CA PRO A 115 -16.56 5.59 -21.50
C PRO A 115 -15.69 5.06 -22.65
N LYS A 116 -16.03 5.44 -23.88
CA LYS A 116 -15.25 5.15 -25.10
C LYS A 116 -13.78 5.58 -24.90
N PRO A 117 -12.79 4.76 -25.28
CA PRO A 117 -11.40 5.18 -25.27
C PRO A 117 -11.23 6.33 -26.29
N ALA A 118 -10.70 7.45 -25.81
CA ALA A 118 -10.29 8.55 -26.65
C ALA A 118 -9.20 8.05 -27.61
N SER A 119 -9.53 8.03 -28.90
CA SER A 119 -8.57 7.82 -29.99
C SER A 119 -7.49 8.90 -29.85
N GLN A 120 -6.30 8.54 -29.37
CA GLN A 120 -5.11 9.37 -29.55
C GLN A 120 -4.77 9.32 -31.04
N ARG A 121 -4.74 10.50 -31.66
CA ARG A 121 -4.32 10.75 -33.02
C ARG A 121 -3.16 11.73 -32.97
#